data_AF-A0A6J0JJE9-F1
#
_entry.id   AF-A0A6J0JJE9-F1
#
_cell.length_a   1.000
_cell.length_b   1.000
_cell.length_c   1.000
_cell.angle_alpha   90.00
_cell.angle_beta   90.00
_cell.angle_gamma   90.00
#
_symmetry.space_group_name_H-M   'P 1'
#
loop_
_entity.id
_entity.type
_entity.pdbx_description
1 polymer ?
#
loop_
_entity_poly.entity_id
_entity_poly.type
_entity_poly.pdbx_seq_one_letter_code
_entity_poly.pdbx_strand_id
1 'polypeptide(L)'
;MALTLCGRARRLVSATSVYSNGCLQRLQQTGSDRFQLGQAKAIRLLPRRTNMVQELRSREELMQENRDTETSYDFLGEMRQRFLRFKRQKYLPQIEKFQALAIAQSPKVMVIGCADSRVCPSYVLGFQPGEAFTIRNVANLITPIQNGPTETNSALEFAVTILQVENIIVMGHSNCGGIAALMNHENHLEQPSSLVERWVLNGKAAKLRTQEASSHLSFDEQCRNCEKESIKDSVMNLITYPWIRERVKTGEVKIHGCYYNLSDCSLEKWRLSSDKNSNEFYVSDKEIWN
;
A
#
# COMPACT_ATOMS: atom_id res chain seq x y z
N MET A 1 47.80 -54.96 16.94
CA MET A 1 48.17 -54.83 15.51
C MET A 1 47.01 -55.40 14.70
N ALA A 2 46.49 -54.65 13.72
CA ALA A 2 45.36 -54.92 12.79
C ALA A 2 43.94 -55.03 13.43
N LEU A 3 43.02 -54.05 13.32
CA LEU A 3 42.26 -53.51 12.17
C LEU A 3 41.46 -54.54 11.35
N THR A 4 40.13 -54.44 11.33
CA THR A 4 39.35 -54.18 10.09
C THR A 4 37.87 -53.84 10.33
N LEU A 5 37.34 -53.05 9.39
CA LEU A 5 36.00 -52.46 9.27
C LEU A 5 34.96 -53.39 8.62
N CYS A 6 33.68 -53.18 8.95
CA CYS A 6 32.50 -53.33 8.09
C CYS A 6 31.31 -52.69 8.85
N GLY A 7 30.35 -51.92 8.35
CA GLY A 7 29.84 -51.71 7.00
C GLY A 7 28.32 -51.92 7.00
N ARG A 8 27.56 -50.85 6.68
CA ARG A 8 26.23 -50.80 6.04
C ARG A 8 24.89 -50.96 6.83
N ALA A 9 24.03 -49.97 6.55
CA ALA A 9 22.69 -50.05 5.95
C ALA A 9 21.46 -49.66 6.79
N ARG A 10 20.66 -48.78 6.18
CA ARG A 10 19.35 -48.24 6.58
C ARG A 10 18.23 -49.26 6.39
N ARG A 11 17.14 -49.14 7.16
CA ARG A 11 15.76 -49.40 6.70
C ARG A 11 14.72 -48.60 7.51
N LEU A 12 13.77 -48.02 6.76
CA LEU A 12 12.49 -47.44 7.19
C LEU A 12 11.47 -48.56 7.47
N VAL A 13 10.56 -48.38 8.43
CA VAL A 13 9.17 -48.87 8.38
C VAL A 13 8.28 -47.98 9.28
N SER A 14 7.14 -47.51 8.75
CA SER A 14 6.02 -46.92 9.49
C SER A 14 4.94 -47.97 9.76
N ALA A 15 4.11 -47.81 10.81
CA ALA A 15 2.65 -47.70 10.70
C ALA A 15 1.88 -48.06 12.00
N THR A 16 1.06 -47.10 12.45
CA THR A 16 -0.37 -47.21 12.86
C THR A 16 -0.84 -47.84 14.18
N SER A 17 -2.03 -47.34 14.58
CA SER A 17 -3.06 -47.85 15.51
C SER A 17 -2.97 -47.32 16.96
N VAL A 18 -4.02 -46.92 17.69
CA VAL A 18 -5.49 -47.00 17.55
C VAL A 18 -6.19 -46.07 18.57
N TYR A 19 -7.43 -45.69 18.26
CA TYR A 19 -8.46 -45.01 19.07
C TYR A 19 -8.72 -45.59 20.48
N SER A 20 -9.13 -44.75 21.44
CA SER A 20 -10.47 -44.81 22.10
C SER A 20 -10.59 -43.93 23.37
N ASN A 21 -11.84 -43.52 23.63
CA ASN A 21 -12.34 -42.43 24.48
C ASN A 21 -12.28 -42.67 26.00
N GLY A 22 -12.23 -41.57 26.78
CA GLY A 22 -12.54 -41.54 28.21
C GLY A 22 -12.54 -40.12 28.80
N CYS A 23 -13.72 -39.57 29.03
CA CYS A 23 -14.02 -38.21 29.53
C CYS A 23 -14.04 -38.17 31.08
N LEU A 24 -13.46 -37.13 31.70
CA LEU A 24 -14.13 -36.25 32.70
C LEU A 24 -13.16 -35.27 33.42
N GLN A 25 -13.33 -33.99 33.04
CA GLN A 25 -13.33 -32.77 33.88
C GLN A 25 -12.20 -32.49 34.90
N ARG A 26 -11.34 -31.53 34.54
CA ARG A 26 -11.25 -30.20 35.20
C ARG A 26 -10.20 -29.35 34.48
N LEU A 27 -10.62 -28.24 33.89
CA LEU A 27 -9.82 -27.01 33.70
C LEU A 27 -10.78 -25.91 33.21
N GLN A 28 -11.54 -25.35 34.13
CA GLN A 28 -12.06 -24.00 34.02
C GLN A 28 -11.02 -23.05 34.62
N GLN A 29 -10.87 -21.88 33.97
CA GLN A 29 -10.05 -20.71 34.36
C GLN A 29 -8.55 -20.89 34.05
N THR A 30 -7.95 -20.21 33.09
CA THR A 30 -7.92 -18.74 32.91
C THR A 30 -8.13 -18.33 31.45
N GLY A 31 -9.03 -17.37 31.23
CA GLY A 31 -9.37 -16.84 29.91
C GLY A 31 -8.45 -15.72 29.41
N SER A 32 -8.46 -15.58 28.09
CA SER A 32 -8.44 -14.29 27.37
C SER A 32 -7.24 -13.37 27.55
N ASP A 33 -6.13 -13.68 26.87
CA ASP A 33 -5.30 -12.62 26.25
C ASP A 33 -5.82 -12.35 24.84
N ARG A 34 -6.96 -11.68 24.78
CA ARG A 34 -7.38 -10.92 23.60
C ARG A 34 -6.40 -9.76 23.50
N PHE A 35 -5.65 -9.67 22.41
CA PHE A 35 -4.97 -8.43 22.02
C PHE A 35 -6.06 -7.36 21.77
N GLN A 36 -6.49 -6.68 22.83
CA GLN A 36 -7.34 -5.50 22.74
C GLN A 36 -6.45 -4.33 22.35
N LEU A 37 -6.32 -4.08 21.04
CA LEU A 37 -5.91 -2.77 20.55
C LEU A 37 -6.96 -1.76 21.00
N GLY A 38 -6.61 -1.04 22.06
CA GLY A 38 -7.46 -0.06 22.72
C GLY A 38 -7.83 1.12 21.82
N GLN A 39 -8.89 1.81 22.23
CA GLN A 39 -9.46 2.99 21.56
C GLN A 39 -8.41 4.05 21.20
N ALA A 40 -8.64 4.71 20.06
CA ALA A 40 -7.79 5.73 19.45
C ALA A 40 -7.17 6.69 20.47
N LYS A 41 -5.86 6.58 20.62
CA LYS A 41 -4.98 7.66 21.05
C LYS A 41 -3.82 7.69 20.07
N ALA A 42 -3.47 8.89 19.63
CA ALA A 42 -2.37 9.16 18.71
C ALA A 42 -1.16 8.27 19.03
N ILE A 43 -0.66 7.51 18.05
CA ILE A 43 0.41 6.54 18.29
C ILE A 43 1.68 7.31 18.63
N ARG A 44 2.10 7.23 19.89
CA ARG A 44 3.26 7.92 20.40
C ARG A 44 4.54 7.26 19.90
N LEU A 45 5.19 7.86 18.90
CA LEU A 45 6.56 7.56 18.52
C LEU A 45 7.46 8.10 19.65
N LEU A 46 8.24 7.25 20.30
CA LEU A 46 9.18 7.68 21.34
C LEU A 46 10.36 8.42 20.67
N PRO A 47 10.54 9.73 20.88
CA PRO A 47 11.68 10.43 20.34
C PRO A 47 12.91 10.16 21.23
N ARG A 48 13.99 9.61 20.66
CA ARG A 48 15.32 9.73 21.29
C ARG A 48 15.74 11.19 21.17
N ARG A 49 15.90 11.88 22.31
CA ARG A 49 16.46 13.22 22.37
C ARG A 49 17.94 13.19 21.96
N THR A 50 18.31 13.93 20.93
CA THR A 50 19.69 14.38 20.72
C THR A 50 19.67 15.88 20.44
N ASN A 51 20.45 16.62 21.22
CA ASN A 51 20.66 18.07 21.09
C ASN A 51 21.45 18.36 19.81
N MET A 52 20.78 18.36 18.67
CA MET A 52 21.43 18.44 17.35
C MET A 52 21.47 19.88 16.77
N VAL A 53 21.01 20.87 17.54
CA VAL A 53 20.82 22.26 17.05
C VAL A 53 22.09 23.12 17.21
N GLN A 54 22.97 22.81 18.17
CA GLN A 54 24.19 23.60 18.40
C GLN A 54 25.40 23.16 17.58
N GLU A 55 25.45 21.90 17.13
CA GLU A 55 26.66 21.34 16.49
C GLU A 55 26.76 21.62 14.97
N LEU A 56 25.70 22.16 14.36
CA LEU A 56 25.62 22.36 12.91
C LEU A 56 26.13 23.72 12.42
N ARG A 57 26.29 24.72 13.30
CA ARG A 57 26.76 26.05 12.90
C ARG A 57 28.27 26.06 12.57
N SER A 58 29.04 25.16 13.17
CA SER A 58 30.51 25.17 13.08
C SER A 58 31.07 24.40 11.87
N ARG A 59 30.23 23.68 11.12
CA ARG A 59 30.67 22.83 9.98
C ARG A 59 30.37 23.40 8.60
N GLU A 60 29.66 24.53 8.52
CA GLU A 60 29.38 25.19 7.23
C GLU A 60 30.57 26.03 6.72
N GLU A 61 31.55 26.37 7.57
CA GLU A 61 32.69 27.24 7.22
C GLU A 61 33.94 26.49 6.68
N LEU A 62 33.96 25.16 6.66
CA LEU A 62 35.18 24.36 6.38
C LEU A 62 35.14 23.50 5.11
N MET A 63 34.18 23.69 4.21
CA MET A 63 34.12 22.93 2.95
C MET A 63 34.17 23.86 1.74
N GLN A 64 35.33 24.46 1.50
CA GLN A 64 35.59 25.17 0.26
C GLN A 64 37.06 25.04 -0.16
N GLU A 65 37.50 23.84 -0.51
CA GLU A 65 38.73 23.70 -1.32
C GLU A 65 38.79 22.34 -2.03
N ASN A 66 39.31 22.40 -3.26
CA ASN A 66 39.55 21.34 -4.24
C ASN A 66 38.38 21.01 -5.18
N ARG A 67 38.45 21.65 -6.35
CA ARG A 67 37.60 21.43 -7.51
C ARG A 67 38.53 21.12 -8.67
N ASP A 68 38.62 19.85 -9.08
CA ASP A 68 39.15 19.46 -10.39
C ASP A 68 38.47 18.17 -10.91
N THR A 69 37.85 18.35 -12.08
CA THR A 69 37.61 17.44 -13.22
C THR A 69 37.30 15.94 -13.01
N GLU A 70 36.01 15.62 -13.00
CA GLU A 70 35.28 14.76 -13.95
C GLU A 70 33.81 14.87 -13.53
N THR A 71 32.90 15.31 -14.41
CA THR A 71 31.48 15.55 -14.07
C THR A 71 30.72 14.24 -13.88
N SER A 72 31.11 13.44 -12.90
CA SER A 72 30.29 12.42 -12.29
C SER A 72 29.21 13.14 -11.49
N TYR A 73 27.95 12.99 -11.89
CA TYR A 73 26.83 13.53 -11.15
C TYR A 73 26.82 12.93 -9.74
N ASP A 74 27.17 13.75 -8.74
CA ASP A 74 27.10 13.36 -7.33
C ASP A 74 25.65 13.33 -6.85
N PHE A 75 24.98 12.21 -7.14
CA PHE A 75 23.59 11.98 -6.75
C PHE A 75 23.37 12.09 -5.23
N LEU A 76 24.31 11.60 -4.42
CA LEU A 76 24.18 11.64 -2.96
C LEU A 76 24.41 13.06 -2.42
N GLY A 77 25.34 13.81 -3.01
CA GLY A 77 25.52 15.24 -2.73
C GLY A 77 24.28 16.05 -3.05
N GLU A 78 23.66 15.82 -4.21
CA GLU A 78 22.40 16.47 -4.59
C GLU A 78 21.26 16.08 -3.65
N MET A 79 21.17 14.81 -3.24
CA MET A 79 20.19 14.36 -2.24
C MET A 79 20.38 15.05 -0.89
N ARG A 80 21.62 15.20 -0.42
CA ARG A 80 21.96 15.97 0.78
C ARG A 80 21.48 17.42 0.65
N GLN A 81 21.76 18.07 -0.48
CA GLN A 81 21.33 19.45 -0.70
C GLN A 81 19.80 19.59 -0.71
N ARG A 82 19.08 18.65 -1.32
CA ARG A 82 17.61 18.58 -1.28
C ARG A 82 17.07 18.46 0.15
N PHE A 83 17.66 17.60 0.97
CA PHE A 83 17.28 17.46 2.38
C PHE A 83 17.55 18.73 3.20
N LEU A 84 18.72 19.35 3.03
CA LEU A 84 19.04 20.62 3.70
C LEU A 84 18.09 21.74 3.27
N ARG A 85 17.69 21.79 2.00
CA ARG A 85 16.66 22.71 1.50
C ARG A 85 15.31 22.45 2.16
N PHE A 86 14.86 21.20 2.24
CA PHE A 86 13.63 20.84 2.98
C PHE A 86 13.70 21.28 4.44
N LYS A 87 14.83 21.04 5.12
CA LYS A 87 15.03 21.46 6.51
C LYS A 87 14.87 22.98 6.67
N ARG A 88 15.55 23.77 5.83
CA ARG A 88 15.51 25.23 5.90
C ARG A 88 14.16 25.83 5.49
N GLN A 89 13.53 25.31 4.43
CA GLN A 89 12.37 25.94 3.80
C GLN A 89 11.03 25.37 4.25
N LYS A 90 10.98 24.16 4.82
CA LYS A 90 9.72 23.50 5.22
C LYS A 90 9.73 23.13 6.70
N TYR A 91 10.78 22.48 7.20
CA TYR A 91 10.84 22.01 8.59
C TYR A 91 10.97 23.16 9.59
N LEU A 92 12.01 23.98 9.48
CA LEU A 92 12.28 25.06 10.46
C LEU A 92 11.15 26.10 10.54
N PRO A 93 10.51 26.54 9.44
CA PRO A 93 9.38 27.45 9.52
C PRO A 93 8.12 26.86 10.18
N GLN A 94 8.00 25.52 10.24
CA GLN A 94 6.87 24.81 10.84
C GLN A 94 7.34 23.88 11.98
N ILE A 95 8.36 24.29 12.72
CA ILE A 95 9.05 23.40 13.67
C ILE A 95 8.11 22.80 14.72
N GLU A 96 7.15 23.57 15.23
CA GLU A 96 6.15 23.11 16.20
C GLU A 96 5.27 21.99 15.63
N LYS A 97 4.79 22.15 14.39
CA LYS A 97 4.03 21.11 13.68
C LYS A 97 4.85 19.84 13.54
N PHE A 98 6.10 19.94 13.10
CA PHE A 98 6.96 18.76 12.95
C PHE A 98 7.35 18.11 14.28
N GLN A 99 7.51 18.90 15.35
CA GLN A 99 7.73 18.36 16.69
C GLN A 99 6.50 17.61 17.22
N ALA A 100 5.29 18.12 16.96
CA ALA A 100 4.06 17.40 17.27
C ALA A 100 3.96 16.09 16.46
N LEU A 101 4.27 16.13 15.16
CA LEU A 101 4.29 14.95 14.29
C LEU A 101 5.36 13.92 14.70
N ALA A 102 6.48 14.37 15.25
CA ALA A 102 7.51 13.48 15.79
C ALA A 102 7.06 12.72 17.04
N ILE A 103 6.04 13.24 17.74
CA ILE A 103 5.42 12.55 18.87
C ILE A 103 4.36 11.59 18.35
N ALA A 104 3.46 12.00 17.45
CA ALA A 104 2.42 11.11 16.95
C ALA A 104 1.85 11.53 15.60
N GLN A 105 1.25 10.57 14.90
CA GLN A 105 0.45 10.79 13.68
C GLN A 105 -1.02 10.45 13.93
N SER A 106 -1.91 11.14 13.21
CA SER A 106 -3.35 10.84 13.14
C SER A 106 -3.92 11.28 11.78
N PRO A 107 -3.46 10.66 10.67
CA PRO A 107 -3.97 10.99 9.35
C PRO A 107 -5.45 10.62 9.23
N LYS A 108 -6.20 11.43 8.48
CA LYS A 108 -7.64 11.18 8.22
C LYS A 108 -7.89 10.50 6.88
N VAL A 109 -6.85 10.38 6.07
CA VAL A 109 -6.90 9.81 4.73
C VAL A 109 -5.87 8.69 4.62
N MET A 110 -6.25 7.57 4.01
CA MET A 110 -5.33 6.59 3.45
C MET A 110 -5.35 6.71 1.93
N VAL A 111 -4.17 6.64 1.31
CA VAL A 111 -4.05 6.61 -0.16
C VAL A 111 -3.30 5.37 -0.61
N ILE A 112 -3.89 4.65 -1.55
CA ILE A 112 -3.26 3.56 -2.29
C ILE A 112 -2.97 4.10 -3.69
N GLY A 113 -1.70 4.41 -3.95
CA GLY A 113 -1.26 4.98 -5.23
C GLY A 113 -0.35 4.04 -6.03
N CYS A 114 -0.10 4.39 -7.29
CA CYS A 114 0.86 3.64 -8.10
C CYS A 114 2.30 3.98 -7.67
N ALA A 115 3.22 3.01 -7.79
CA ALA A 115 4.65 3.20 -7.58
C ALA A 115 5.33 4.08 -8.64
N ASP A 116 4.62 4.42 -9.72
CA ASP A 116 5.10 5.26 -10.82
C ASP A 116 5.63 6.62 -10.34
N SER A 117 6.84 6.98 -10.74
CA SER A 117 7.55 8.16 -10.23
C SER A 117 6.85 9.50 -10.53
N ARG A 118 5.92 9.54 -11.48
CA ARG A 118 5.21 10.75 -11.93
C ARG A 118 4.00 11.12 -11.08
N VAL A 119 3.50 10.20 -10.26
CA VAL A 119 2.17 10.32 -9.61
C VAL A 119 2.23 10.22 -8.08
N CYS A 120 3.24 10.84 -7.47
CA CYS A 120 3.34 10.89 -6.01
C CYS A 120 2.07 11.51 -5.39
N PRO A 121 1.28 10.77 -4.58
CA PRO A 121 -0.02 11.28 -4.13
C PRO A 121 0.06 12.55 -3.30
N SER A 122 1.07 12.67 -2.43
CA SER A 122 1.28 13.89 -1.63
C SER A 122 1.61 15.11 -2.49
N TYR A 123 2.23 14.90 -3.65
CA TYR A 123 2.51 15.99 -4.59
C TYR A 123 1.24 16.36 -5.37
N VAL A 124 0.59 15.38 -6.00
CA VAL A 124 -0.56 15.62 -6.88
C VAL A 124 -1.78 16.13 -6.11
N LEU A 125 -2.05 15.60 -4.91
CA LEU A 125 -3.20 15.96 -4.08
C LEU A 125 -2.87 17.00 -3.00
N GLY A 126 -1.63 17.48 -2.93
CA GLY A 126 -1.22 18.55 -2.02
C GLY A 126 -1.14 18.19 -0.54
N PHE A 127 -1.15 16.89 -0.18
CA PHE A 127 -1.07 16.47 1.22
C PHE A 127 0.19 16.96 1.92
N GLN A 128 0.01 17.53 3.11
CA GLN A 128 1.05 17.90 4.04
C GLN A 128 1.46 16.69 4.91
N PRO A 129 2.65 16.75 5.54
CA PRO A 129 3.06 15.74 6.52
C PRO A 129 1.99 15.55 7.61
N GLY A 130 1.61 14.29 7.83
CA GLY A 130 0.59 13.88 8.81
C GLY A 130 -0.84 13.78 8.28
N GLU A 131 -1.14 14.20 7.05
CA GLU A 131 -2.52 14.21 6.53
C GLU A 131 -2.94 12.89 5.88
N ALA A 132 -2.01 12.21 5.19
CA ALA A 132 -2.27 10.97 4.47
C ALA A 132 -1.32 9.84 4.89
N PHE A 133 -1.89 8.66 5.17
CA PHE A 133 -1.17 7.41 5.29
C PHE A 133 -1.12 6.73 3.91
N THR A 134 0.06 6.68 3.29
CA THR A 134 0.18 6.30 1.88
C THR A 134 0.91 4.97 1.71
N ILE A 135 0.33 4.07 0.93
CA ILE A 135 1.04 2.94 0.33
C ILE A 135 1.10 3.09 -1.18
N ARG A 136 2.18 2.56 -1.78
CA ARG A 136 2.38 2.60 -3.23
C ARG A 136 2.82 1.24 -3.73
N ASN A 137 2.09 0.68 -4.69
CA ASN A 137 2.42 -0.58 -5.35
C ASN A 137 2.28 -0.44 -6.87
N VAL A 138 2.68 -1.45 -7.63
CA VAL A 138 2.57 -1.40 -9.11
C VAL A 138 1.08 -1.40 -9.50
N ALA A 139 0.65 -0.42 -10.29
CA ALA A 139 -0.73 -0.26 -10.74
C ALA A 139 -1.78 -0.08 -9.63
N ASN A 140 -1.41 0.40 -8.43
CA ASN A 140 -2.33 0.77 -7.34
C ASN A 140 -3.41 -0.30 -7.03
N LEU A 141 -3.05 -1.58 -7.21
CA LEU A 141 -4.00 -2.68 -7.12
C LEU A 141 -4.26 -3.02 -5.65
N ILE A 142 -5.52 -3.36 -5.38
CA ILE A 142 -5.96 -3.96 -4.13
C ILE A 142 -6.55 -5.31 -4.47
N THR A 143 -6.20 -6.31 -3.68
CA THR A 143 -6.62 -7.70 -3.83
C THR A 143 -7.68 -8.03 -2.79
N PRO A 144 -8.53 -9.05 -3.00
CA PRO A 144 -9.38 -9.57 -1.94
C PRO A 144 -8.54 -10.04 -0.75
N ILE A 145 -9.06 -9.91 0.47
CA ILE A 145 -8.34 -10.20 1.72
C ILE A 145 -7.60 -11.56 1.72
N GLN A 146 -8.22 -12.61 1.16
CA GLN A 146 -7.70 -13.98 1.13
C GLN A 146 -6.48 -14.15 0.22
N ASN A 147 -6.31 -13.26 -0.76
CA ASN A 147 -5.32 -13.37 -1.83
C ASN A 147 -4.32 -12.21 -1.83
N GLY A 148 -4.38 -11.32 -0.84
CA GLY A 148 -3.56 -10.11 -0.85
C GLY A 148 -2.16 -10.25 -0.28
N PRO A 149 -1.17 -9.48 -0.78
CA PRO A 149 0.12 -9.38 -0.14
C PRO A 149 -0.03 -8.89 1.29
N THR A 150 0.81 -9.42 2.15
CA THR A 150 0.77 -9.12 3.58
C THR A 150 1.02 -7.63 3.83
N GLU A 151 1.77 -6.94 2.97
CA GLU A 151 2.08 -5.52 3.12
C GLU A 151 0.85 -4.62 2.93
N THR A 152 0.05 -4.85 1.88
CA THR A 152 -1.16 -4.04 1.62
C THR A 152 -2.23 -4.33 2.67
N ASN A 153 -2.40 -5.61 3.03
CA ASN A 153 -3.34 -6.01 4.08
C ASN A 153 -2.98 -5.39 5.44
N SER A 154 -1.70 -5.46 5.83
CA SER A 154 -1.22 -4.88 7.09
C SER A 154 -1.39 -3.37 7.12
N ALA A 155 -1.10 -2.69 6.00
CA ALA A 155 -1.28 -1.24 5.89
C ALA A 155 -2.76 -0.83 6.00
N LEU A 156 -3.67 -1.58 5.36
CA LEU A 156 -5.11 -1.34 5.45
C LEU A 156 -5.63 -1.57 6.88
N GLU A 157 -5.22 -2.66 7.52
CA GLU A 157 -5.59 -2.94 8.91
C GLU A 157 -5.07 -1.85 9.84
N PHE A 158 -3.79 -1.47 9.72
CA PHE A 158 -3.19 -0.42 10.53
C PHE A 158 -3.91 0.92 10.36
N ALA A 159 -4.14 1.34 9.11
CA ALA A 159 -4.79 2.61 8.81
C ALA A 159 -6.22 2.67 9.34
N VAL A 160 -7.00 1.61 9.15
CA VAL A 160 -8.43 1.61 9.49
C VAL A 160 -8.70 1.30 10.96
N THR A 161 -7.98 0.33 11.53
CA THR A 161 -8.27 -0.14 12.89
C THR A 161 -7.48 0.62 13.96
N ILE A 162 -6.26 1.09 13.63
CA ILE A 162 -5.36 1.74 14.59
C ILE A 162 -5.33 3.26 14.38
N LEU A 163 -5.06 3.73 13.15
CA LEU A 163 -5.05 5.18 12.85
C LEU A 163 -6.45 5.77 12.70
N GLN A 164 -7.46 4.92 12.45
CA GLN A 164 -8.86 5.30 12.25
C GLN A 164 -9.03 6.36 11.17
N VAL A 165 -8.42 6.11 10.00
CA VAL A 165 -8.64 6.94 8.81
C VAL A 165 -10.13 6.95 8.44
N GLU A 166 -10.62 8.08 7.97
CA GLU A 166 -12.03 8.30 7.62
C GLU A 166 -12.26 8.17 6.10
N ASN A 167 -11.20 8.30 5.31
CA ASN A 167 -11.25 8.22 3.86
C ASN A 167 -10.17 7.27 3.33
N ILE A 168 -10.54 6.38 2.42
CA ILE A 168 -9.60 5.54 1.66
C ILE A 168 -9.71 5.93 0.18
N ILE A 169 -8.59 6.29 -0.43
CA ILE A 169 -8.50 6.70 -1.83
C ILE A 169 -7.65 5.68 -2.59
N VAL A 170 -8.22 5.09 -3.64
CA VAL A 170 -7.47 4.30 -4.63
C VAL A 170 -7.17 5.22 -5.81
N MET A 171 -5.91 5.60 -5.99
CA MET A 171 -5.49 6.57 -7.00
C MET A 171 -4.71 5.87 -8.12
N GLY A 172 -5.40 5.64 -9.24
CA GLY A 172 -4.76 5.25 -10.50
C GLY A 172 -4.49 6.45 -11.40
N HIS A 173 -3.91 6.17 -12.57
CA HIS A 173 -3.40 7.23 -13.44
C HIS A 173 -3.29 6.80 -14.89
N SER A 174 -3.17 7.78 -15.79
CA SER A 174 -2.98 7.53 -17.22
C SER A 174 -1.59 6.97 -17.55
N ASN A 175 -1.52 6.17 -18.61
CA ASN A 175 -0.29 5.57 -19.12
C ASN A 175 0.44 4.75 -18.05
N CYS A 176 -0.31 3.92 -17.33
CA CYS A 176 0.20 3.07 -16.27
C CYS A 176 0.91 1.83 -16.86
N GLY A 177 2.23 1.74 -16.66
CA GLY A 177 3.02 0.62 -17.16
C GLY A 177 2.58 -0.75 -16.62
N GLY A 178 2.06 -0.81 -15.39
CA GLY A 178 1.53 -2.06 -14.82
C GLY A 178 0.22 -2.51 -15.47
N ILE A 179 -0.66 -1.58 -15.82
CA ILE A 179 -1.91 -1.90 -16.55
C ILE A 179 -1.60 -2.25 -18.01
N ALA A 180 -0.66 -1.55 -18.65
CA ALA A 180 -0.20 -1.93 -19.99
C ALA A 180 0.38 -3.36 -20.00
N ALA A 181 1.18 -3.72 -18.98
CA ALA A 181 1.68 -5.09 -18.83
C ALA A 181 0.55 -6.11 -18.62
N LEU A 182 -0.46 -5.80 -17.81
CA LEU A 182 -1.66 -6.64 -17.63
C LEU A 182 -2.39 -6.83 -18.97
N MET A 183 -2.61 -5.76 -19.73
CA MET A 183 -3.33 -5.83 -21.00
C MET A 183 -2.58 -6.64 -22.05
N ASN A 184 -1.25 -6.51 -22.12
CA ASN A 184 -0.38 -7.28 -23.01
C ASN A 184 -0.23 -8.77 -22.63
N HIS A 185 -0.52 -9.16 -21.39
CA HIS A 185 -0.40 -10.56 -20.97
C HIS A 185 -1.33 -11.48 -21.78
N GLU A 186 -0.85 -12.59 -22.30
CA GLU A 186 -1.72 -13.53 -23.02
C GLU A 186 -2.48 -14.43 -22.05
N ASN A 187 -3.80 -14.54 -22.21
CA ASN A 187 -4.66 -15.30 -21.29
C ASN A 187 -4.37 -16.82 -21.26
N HIS A 188 -3.62 -17.34 -22.24
CA HIS A 188 -3.30 -18.76 -22.41
C HIS A 188 -1.96 -19.19 -21.76
N LEU A 189 -1.21 -18.25 -21.18
CA LEU A 189 0.01 -18.59 -20.47
C LEU A 189 -0.33 -19.30 -19.15
N GLU A 190 0.02 -20.58 -19.05
CA GLU A 190 -0.29 -21.41 -17.87
C GLU A 190 0.39 -20.91 -16.59
N GLN A 191 1.52 -20.19 -16.72
CA GLN A 191 2.26 -19.66 -15.57
C GLN A 191 2.84 -18.27 -15.87
N PRO A 192 2.72 -17.30 -14.93
CA PRO A 192 3.39 -16.02 -15.06
C PRO A 192 4.91 -16.19 -15.02
N SER A 193 5.59 -15.58 -15.98
CA SER A 193 7.04 -15.61 -16.19
C SER A 193 7.82 -14.70 -15.23
N SER A 194 7.15 -13.75 -14.57
CA SER A 194 7.80 -12.83 -13.62
C SER A 194 6.92 -12.47 -12.41
N LEU A 195 7.54 -11.90 -11.37
CA LEU A 195 6.83 -11.39 -10.20
C LEU A 195 5.90 -10.22 -10.56
N VAL A 196 6.29 -9.36 -11.50
CA VAL A 196 5.47 -8.25 -11.98
C VAL A 196 4.23 -8.78 -12.68
N GLU A 197 4.39 -9.77 -13.56
CA GLU A 197 3.27 -10.40 -14.27
C GLU A 197 2.31 -11.08 -13.30
N ARG A 198 2.84 -11.87 -12.35
CA ARG A 198 2.04 -12.47 -11.28
C ARG A 198 1.26 -11.42 -10.46
N TRP A 199 1.89 -10.27 -10.20
CA TRP A 199 1.26 -9.19 -9.45
C TRP A 199 0.14 -8.50 -10.24
N VAL A 200 0.39 -8.10 -11.49
CA VAL A 200 -0.61 -7.35 -12.27
C VAL A 200 -1.81 -8.21 -12.66
N LEU A 201 -1.66 -9.54 -12.69
CA LEU A 201 -2.75 -10.50 -12.85
C LEU A 201 -3.83 -10.40 -11.77
N ASN A 202 -3.57 -9.75 -10.63
CA ASN A 202 -4.62 -9.39 -9.67
C ASN A 202 -5.70 -8.46 -10.28
N GLY A 203 -5.38 -7.73 -11.35
CA GLY A 203 -6.33 -6.93 -12.14
C GLY A 203 -7.03 -7.69 -13.27
N LYS A 204 -6.94 -9.02 -13.34
CA LYS A 204 -7.49 -9.82 -14.45
C LYS A 204 -8.99 -9.61 -14.68
N ALA A 205 -9.77 -9.39 -13.63
CA ALA A 205 -11.21 -9.12 -13.75
C ALA A 205 -11.47 -7.81 -14.54
N ALA A 206 -10.79 -6.72 -14.19
CA ALA A 206 -10.84 -5.45 -14.92
C ALA A 206 -10.42 -5.60 -16.38
N LYS A 207 -9.36 -6.37 -16.66
CA LYS A 207 -8.93 -6.68 -18.03
C LYS A 207 -10.05 -7.36 -18.82
N LEU A 208 -10.64 -8.44 -18.30
CA LEU A 208 -11.66 -9.20 -19.00
C LEU A 208 -12.88 -8.34 -19.32
N ARG A 209 -13.37 -7.55 -18.35
CA ARG A 209 -14.47 -6.61 -18.60
C ARG A 209 -14.11 -5.53 -19.63
N THR A 210 -12.87 -5.06 -19.63
CA THR A 210 -12.41 -4.09 -20.63
C THR A 210 -12.34 -4.70 -22.02
N GLN A 211 -11.85 -5.94 -22.15
CA GLN A 211 -11.80 -6.65 -23.44
C GLN A 211 -13.22 -6.90 -23.97
N GLU A 212 -14.16 -7.27 -23.10
CA GLU A 212 -15.57 -7.45 -23.46
C GLU A 212 -16.20 -6.13 -23.95
N ALA A 213 -15.98 -5.02 -23.23
CA ALA A 213 -16.60 -3.74 -23.55
C ALA A 213 -15.90 -2.93 -24.66
N SER A 214 -14.62 -3.17 -24.91
CA SER A 214 -13.76 -2.27 -25.69
C SER A 214 -12.75 -2.97 -26.62
N SER A 215 -12.95 -4.25 -26.95
CA SER A 215 -12.06 -5.00 -27.86
C SER A 215 -11.88 -4.37 -29.25
N HIS A 216 -12.83 -3.55 -29.69
CA HIS A 216 -12.81 -2.84 -30.97
C HIS A 216 -11.95 -1.55 -30.95
N LEU A 217 -11.53 -1.08 -29.77
CA LEU A 217 -10.74 0.13 -29.62
C LEU A 217 -9.24 -0.15 -29.78
N SER A 218 -8.45 0.92 -29.96
CA SER A 218 -6.99 0.81 -29.97
C SER A 218 -6.46 0.27 -28.63
N PHE A 219 -5.25 -0.30 -28.65
CA PHE A 219 -4.62 -0.83 -27.43
C PHE A 219 -4.48 0.23 -26.32
N ASP A 220 -4.14 1.47 -26.68
CA ASP A 220 -4.00 2.57 -25.72
C ASP A 220 -5.33 2.96 -25.08
N GLU A 221 -6.42 2.96 -25.86
CA GLU A 221 -7.76 3.19 -25.34
C GLU A 221 -8.23 2.06 -24.43
N GLN A 222 -7.93 0.81 -24.80
CA GLN A 222 -8.19 -0.34 -23.93
C GLN A 222 -7.39 -0.24 -22.63
N CYS A 223 -6.12 0.16 -22.66
CA CYS A 223 -5.33 0.41 -21.46
C CYS A 223 -5.96 1.50 -20.59
N ARG A 224 -6.38 2.63 -21.18
CA ARG A 224 -7.07 3.71 -20.48
C ARG A 224 -8.36 3.25 -19.81
N ASN A 225 -9.15 2.42 -20.49
CA ASN A 225 -10.37 1.86 -19.90
C ASN A 225 -10.05 0.87 -18.78
N CYS A 226 -9.03 0.03 -18.95
CA CYS A 226 -8.59 -0.93 -17.95
C CYS A 226 -8.01 -0.24 -16.70
N GLU A 227 -7.30 0.88 -16.86
CA GLU A 227 -6.84 1.70 -15.73
C GLU A 227 -8.03 2.11 -14.84
N LYS A 228 -9.12 2.60 -15.45
CA LYS A 228 -10.34 2.99 -14.74
C LYS A 228 -11.07 1.80 -14.13
N GLU A 229 -11.22 0.71 -14.88
CA GLU A 229 -11.86 -0.51 -14.39
C GLU A 229 -11.09 -1.15 -13.22
N SER A 230 -9.76 -1.12 -13.26
CA SER A 230 -8.91 -1.65 -12.17
C SER A 230 -9.04 -0.86 -10.87
N ILE A 231 -9.28 0.45 -10.95
CA ILE A 231 -9.58 1.29 -9.78
C ILE A 231 -10.92 0.87 -9.18
N LYS A 232 -11.96 0.70 -10.01
CA LYS A 232 -13.29 0.26 -9.55
C LYS A 232 -13.23 -1.11 -8.90
N ASP A 233 -12.50 -2.06 -9.48
CA ASP A 233 -12.26 -3.37 -8.88
C ASP A 233 -11.53 -3.28 -7.55
N SER A 234 -10.49 -2.47 -7.46
CA SER A 234 -9.73 -2.28 -6.21
C SER A 234 -10.60 -1.64 -5.12
N VAL A 235 -11.48 -0.70 -5.50
CA VAL A 235 -12.49 -0.12 -4.61
C VAL A 235 -13.47 -1.19 -4.11
N MET A 236 -13.93 -2.08 -4.98
CA MET A 236 -14.79 -3.21 -4.59
C MET A 236 -14.03 -4.26 -3.75
N ASN A 237 -12.73 -4.48 -3.99
CA ASN A 237 -11.96 -5.41 -3.18
C ASN A 237 -11.82 -4.94 -1.72
N LEU A 238 -11.86 -3.62 -1.46
CA LEU A 238 -11.82 -3.07 -0.10
C LEU A 238 -13.01 -3.53 0.78
N ILE A 239 -14.19 -3.79 0.21
CA ILE A 239 -15.33 -4.30 1.00
C ILE A 239 -15.22 -5.79 1.35
N THR A 240 -14.22 -6.50 0.79
CA THR A 240 -13.94 -7.89 1.20
C THR A 240 -13.27 -7.96 2.57
N TYR A 241 -12.73 -6.85 3.07
CA TYR A 241 -12.13 -6.74 4.40
C TYR A 241 -13.22 -6.45 5.43
N PRO A 242 -13.53 -7.36 6.38
CA PRO A 242 -14.68 -7.21 7.26
C PRO A 242 -14.66 -5.91 8.10
N TRP A 243 -13.49 -5.50 8.59
CA TRP A 243 -13.33 -4.29 9.40
C TRP A 243 -13.46 -2.99 8.60
N ILE A 244 -13.27 -3.03 7.28
CA ILE A 244 -13.53 -1.90 6.38
C ILE A 244 -15.01 -1.89 6.04
N ARG A 245 -15.56 -3.04 5.60
CA ARG A 245 -16.97 -3.18 5.23
C ARG A 245 -17.90 -2.66 6.33
N GLU A 246 -17.66 -3.03 7.58
CA GLU A 246 -18.48 -2.59 8.71
C GLU A 246 -18.44 -1.07 8.90
N ARG A 247 -17.25 -0.47 8.84
CA ARG A 247 -17.08 0.98 8.98
C ARG A 247 -17.65 1.79 7.82
N VAL A 248 -17.69 1.20 6.62
CA VAL A 248 -18.41 1.82 5.50
C VAL A 248 -19.91 1.81 5.76
N LYS A 249 -20.47 0.72 6.31
CA LYS A 249 -21.90 0.64 6.66
C LYS A 249 -22.30 1.64 7.74
N THR A 250 -21.46 1.86 8.73
CA THR A 250 -21.71 2.86 9.79
C THR A 250 -21.42 4.29 9.34
N GLY A 251 -20.82 4.49 8.16
CA GLY A 251 -20.45 5.79 7.62
C GLY A 251 -19.16 6.38 8.20
N GLU A 252 -18.45 5.63 9.04
CA GLU A 252 -17.15 6.00 9.61
C GLU A 252 -16.04 6.06 8.55
N VAL A 253 -16.10 5.18 7.54
CA VAL A 253 -15.12 5.12 6.45
C VAL A 253 -15.80 5.37 5.11
N LYS A 254 -15.20 6.23 4.29
CA LYS A 254 -15.62 6.54 2.93
C LYS A 254 -14.55 6.06 1.95
N ILE A 255 -14.95 5.31 0.92
CA ILE A 255 -14.03 4.80 -0.10
C ILE A 255 -14.23 5.55 -1.41
N HIS A 256 -13.13 5.96 -2.02
CA HIS A 256 -13.10 6.73 -3.26
C HIS A 256 -12.10 6.09 -4.25
N GLY A 257 -12.45 6.10 -5.53
CA GLY A 257 -11.52 5.81 -6.62
C GLY A 257 -11.19 7.09 -7.36
N CYS A 258 -9.93 7.33 -7.70
CA CYS A 258 -9.48 8.49 -8.44
C CYS A 258 -8.63 8.06 -9.64
N TYR A 259 -8.84 8.69 -10.79
CA TYR A 259 -8.02 8.52 -11.99
C TYR A 259 -7.39 9.86 -12.37
N TYR A 260 -6.07 9.95 -12.24
CA TYR A 260 -5.29 11.13 -12.60
C TYR A 260 -4.76 11.03 -14.03
N ASN A 261 -5.19 11.94 -14.90
CA ASN A 261 -4.65 12.02 -16.26
C ASN A 261 -3.44 12.96 -16.28
N LEU A 262 -2.26 12.39 -16.58
CA LEU A 262 -1.01 13.13 -16.61
C LEU A 262 -0.94 14.12 -17.78
N SER A 263 -1.71 13.90 -18.85
CA SER A 263 -1.58 14.66 -20.10
C SER A 263 -2.27 16.01 -20.02
N ASP A 264 -3.44 16.07 -19.37
CA ASP A 264 -4.26 17.26 -19.25
C ASP A 264 -4.44 17.75 -17.80
N CYS A 265 -3.80 17.07 -16.83
CA CYS A 265 -3.88 17.39 -15.41
C CYS A 265 -5.29 17.27 -14.81
N SER A 266 -6.19 16.50 -15.43
CA SER A 266 -7.55 16.24 -14.91
C SER A 266 -7.57 15.10 -13.89
N LEU A 267 -8.58 15.13 -13.02
CA LEU A 267 -8.88 14.05 -12.07
C LEU A 267 -10.33 13.61 -12.20
N GLU A 268 -10.55 12.33 -12.51
CA GLU A 268 -11.87 11.70 -12.40
C GLU A 268 -12.01 11.03 -11.03
N LYS A 269 -13.17 11.13 -10.40
CA LYS A 269 -13.45 10.55 -9.08
C LYS A 269 -14.73 9.72 -9.09
N TRP A 270 -14.67 8.56 -8.46
CA TRP A 270 -15.81 7.72 -8.11
C TRP A 270 -15.90 7.54 -6.61
N ARG A 271 -17.08 7.14 -6.14
CA ARG A 271 -17.33 6.85 -4.73
C ARG A 271 -17.95 5.46 -4.59
N LEU A 272 -17.57 4.73 -3.55
CA LEU A 272 -18.31 3.54 -3.15
C LEU A 272 -19.62 3.95 -2.47
N SER A 273 -20.72 3.44 -2.99
CA SER A 273 -22.05 3.60 -2.43
C SER A 273 -22.63 2.25 -2.03
N SER A 274 -23.62 2.28 -1.14
CA SER A 274 -24.34 1.08 -0.70
C SER A 274 -25.83 1.30 -0.91
N ASP A 275 -26.49 0.31 -1.48
CA ASP A 275 -27.95 0.30 -1.52
C ASP A 275 -28.49 -0.09 -0.13
N LYS A 276 -29.30 0.81 0.44
CA LYS A 276 -29.89 0.65 1.76
C LYS A 276 -30.84 -0.56 1.83
N ASN A 277 -31.39 -0.99 0.70
CA ASN A 277 -32.39 -2.05 0.65
C ASN A 277 -31.79 -3.44 0.41
N SER A 278 -30.74 -3.55 -0.40
CA SER A 278 -30.13 -4.83 -0.79
C SER A 278 -28.85 -5.18 -0.02
N ASN A 279 -28.28 -4.25 0.77
CA ASN A 279 -26.99 -4.43 1.45
C ASN A 279 -25.82 -4.69 0.47
N GLU A 280 -26.05 -4.39 -0.82
CA GLU A 280 -25.07 -4.45 -1.89
C GLU A 280 -24.29 -3.15 -1.97
N PHE A 281 -23.04 -3.26 -2.42
CA PHE A 281 -22.18 -2.12 -2.69
C PHE A 281 -21.96 -1.99 -4.18
N TYR A 282 -21.86 -0.74 -4.64
CA TYR A 282 -21.57 -0.42 -6.03
C TYR A 282 -20.73 0.84 -6.10
N VAL A 283 -20.04 1.03 -7.22
CA VAL A 283 -19.28 2.26 -7.48
C VAL A 283 -20.22 3.25 -8.18
N SER A 284 -20.53 4.36 -7.50
CA SER A 284 -21.46 5.39 -7.95
C SER A 284 -20.79 6.49 -8.79
N ASP A 285 -21.59 7.51 -9.11
CA ASP A 285 -21.35 8.57 -10.08
C ASP A 285 -19.93 9.13 -10.15
N LYS A 286 -19.54 9.39 -11.39
CA LYS A 286 -18.25 9.97 -11.79
C LYS A 286 -18.32 11.49 -11.68
N GLU A 287 -17.47 12.06 -10.83
CA GLU A 287 -17.13 13.48 -10.81
C GLU A 287 -15.88 13.74 -11.65
N ILE A 288 -15.78 14.89 -12.31
CA ILE A 288 -14.61 15.31 -13.07
C ILE A 288 -14.12 16.64 -12.49
N TRP A 289 -12.84 16.71 -12.14
CA TRP A 289 -12.16 17.92 -11.69
C TRP A 289 -11.18 18.34 -12.79
N ASN A 290 -11.40 19.55 -13.35
CA ASN A 290 -10.60 20.17 -14.40
C ASN A 290 -9.91 21.42 -13.88
#